data_AF-A0A0L1JSD8-F1
#
_entry.id   AF-A0A0L1JSD8-F1
#
_cell.length_a   1.000
_cell.length_b   1.000
_cell.length_c   1.000
_cell.angle_alpha   90.00
_cell.angle_beta   90.00
_cell.angle_gamma   90.00
#
_symmetry.space_group_name_H-M   'P 1'
#
loop_
_entity.id
_entity.type
_entity.pdbx_description
1 polymer ?
#
loop_
_entity_poly.entity_id
_entity_poly.type
_entity_poly.pdbx_seq_one_letter_code
_entity_poly.pdbx_strand_id
1 'polypeptide(L)' 'MNAPSDLSMKCEDVLRVELEVFRQEHRDLDEAIRALQDMGRDQLTIQRLKKKKLALKDRIALIEDRLTPDIIA' A
#
# COMPACT_ATOMS: atom_id res chain seq x y z
N MET A 1 32.59 6.18 -19.68
CA MET A 1 31.31 6.85 -19.39
C MET A 1 30.25 5.76 -19.28
N ASN A 2 29.85 5.38 -18.07
CA ASN A 2 28.80 4.38 -17.85
C ASN A 2 27.77 5.04 -16.95
N ALA A 3 26.63 5.42 -17.52
CA ALA A 3 25.52 6.00 -16.77
C ALA A 3 24.18 5.57 -17.38
N PRO A 4 23.68 4.37 -17.04
CA PRO A 4 22.26 4.08 -17.05
C PRO A 4 21.58 4.40 -15.69
N SER A 5 22.29 4.94 -14.70
CA SER A 5 21.81 5.10 -13.33
C SER A 5 20.73 6.17 -13.12
N ASP A 6 20.60 7.16 -14.02
CA ASP A 6 19.63 8.27 -13.85
C ASP A 6 18.16 7.84 -14.03
N LEU A 7 17.91 6.80 -14.83
CA LEU A 7 16.56 6.29 -15.08
C LEU A 7 16.05 5.40 -13.94
N SER A 8 16.96 4.71 -13.24
CA SER A 8 16.62 3.81 -12.13
C SER A 8 16.19 4.57 -10.87
N MET A 9 16.90 5.66 -10.53
CA MET A 9 16.57 6.49 -9.35
C MET A 9 15.16 7.11 -9.43
N LYS A 10 14.74 7.59 -10.61
CA LYS A 10 13.39 8.15 -10.79
C LYS A 10 12.28 7.12 -10.52
N CYS A 11 12.52 5.85 -10.82
CA CYS A 11 11.54 4.79 -10.54
C CYS A 11 11.45 4.48 -9.04
N GLU A 12 12.55 4.47 -8.31
CA GLU A 12 12.54 4.25 -6.86
C GLU A 12 11.83 5.38 -6.11
N ASP A 13 12.10 6.65 -6.46
CA ASP A 13 11.42 7.78 -5.84
C ASP A 13 9.91 7.76 -6.09
N VAL A 14 9.47 7.40 -7.30
CA VAL A 14 8.05 7.21 -7.64
C VAL A 14 7.43 6.09 -6.81
N LEU A 15 8.10 4.93 -6.72
CA LEU A 15 7.63 3.80 -5.92
C LEU A 15 7.52 4.15 -4.43
N ARG A 16 8.41 4.97 -3.90
CA ARG A 16 8.35 5.45 -2.50
C ARG A 16 7.14 6.36 -2.25
N VAL A 17 6.85 7.26 -3.19
CA VAL A 17 5.66 8.13 -3.12
C VAL A 17 4.39 7.28 -3.23
N GLU A 18 4.32 6.35 -4.19
CA GLU A 18 3.18 5.43 -4.31
C GLU A 18 2.99 4.59 -3.05
N LEU A 19 4.07 4.08 -2.46
CA LEU A 19 4.04 3.34 -1.20
C LEU A 19 3.44 4.17 -0.06
N GLU A 20 3.84 5.43 0.06
CA GLU A 20 3.31 6.33 1.09
C GLU A 20 1.82 6.62 0.90
N VAL A 21 1.40 6.84 -0.35
CA VAL A 21 -0.02 7.00 -0.72
C VAL A 21 -0.82 5.75 -0.38
N PHE A 22 -0.35 4.55 -0.76
CA PHE A 22 -1.06 3.31 -0.44
C PHE A 22 -1.11 3.04 1.06
N ARG A 23 -0.04 3.35 1.81
CA ARG A 23 -0.04 3.26 3.28
C ARG A 23 -1.05 4.21 3.90
N GLN A 24 -1.17 5.43 3.38
CA GLN A 24 -2.18 6.38 3.82
C GLN A 24 -3.59 5.86 3.53
N GLU A 25 -3.88 5.46 2.29
CA GLU A 25 -5.18 4.91 1.89
C GLU A 25 -5.56 3.66 2.69
N HIS A 26 -4.59 2.81 3.03
CA HIS A 26 -4.80 1.66 3.90
C HIS A 26 -5.19 2.06 5.33
N ARG A 27 -4.65 3.15 5.88
CA ARG A 27 -5.05 3.70 7.20
C ARG A 27 -6.47 4.26 7.14
N ASP A 28 -6.78 5.06 6.13
CA ASP A 28 -8.13 5.60 5.90
C ASP A 28 -9.18 4.48 5.78
N LEU A 29 -8.85 3.39 5.08
CA LEU A 29 -9.73 2.22 5.02
C LEU A 29 -9.90 1.52 6.37
N ASP A 30 -8.86 1.46 7.21
CA ASP A 30 -9.00 0.89 8.56
C ASP A 30 -9.94 1.73 9.43
N GLU A 31 -9.81 3.05 9.39
CA GLU A 31 -10.68 3.98 10.10
C GLU A 31 -12.13 3.87 9.61
N ALA A 32 -12.34 3.83 8.29
CA ALA A 32 -13.66 3.63 7.71
C ALA A 32 -14.29 2.29 8.13
N ILE A 33 -13.49 1.20 8.15
CA ILE A 33 -13.95 -0.11 8.63
C ILE A 33 -14.34 -0.03 10.10
N ARG A 34 -13.54 0.60 10.96
CA ARG A 34 -13.84 0.75 12.39
C ARG A 34 -15.11 1.56 12.63
N ALA A 35 -15.27 2.68 11.94
CA ALA A 35 -16.47 3.51 12.03
C ALA A 35 -17.73 2.73 11.63
N LEU A 36 -17.67 1.95 10.54
CA LEU A 36 -18.78 1.10 10.11
C LEU A 36 -19.06 -0.06 11.08
N GLN A 37 -18.00 -0.64 11.67
CA GLN A 37 -18.16 -1.67 12.70
C GLN A 37 -18.84 -1.13 13.95
N ASP A 38 -18.51 0.08 14.38
CA ASP A 38 -19.11 0.74 15.53
C ASP A 38 -20.61 1.03 15.32
N MET A 39 -20.98 1.46 14.11
CA MET A 39 -22.39 1.65 13.73
C MET A 39 -23.20 0.34 13.68
N GLY A 40 -22.54 -0.82 13.61
CA GLY A 40 -23.18 -2.15 13.67
C GLY A 40 -24.10 -2.47 12.49
N ARG A 41 -24.11 -1.63 11.45
CA ARG A 41 -24.89 -1.81 10.22
C ARG A 41 -23.91 -1.92 9.05
N ASP A 42 -24.30 -2.63 7.99
CA ASP A 42 -23.48 -2.82 6.77
C ASP A 42 -22.31 -3.82 6.84
N GLN A 43 -22.57 -5.02 7.36
CA GLN A 43 -21.59 -6.12 7.38
C GLN A 43 -21.06 -6.52 5.99
N LEU A 44 -21.90 -6.39 4.94
CA LEU A 44 -21.47 -6.59 3.54
C LEU A 44 -20.46 -5.52 3.08
N THR A 45 -20.68 -4.26 3.46
CA THR A 45 -19.78 -3.15 3.16
C THR A 45 -18.46 -3.31 3.89
N ILE A 46 -18.49 -3.70 5.17
CA ILE A 46 -17.29 -4.03 5.95
C ILE A 46 -16.49 -5.16 5.28
N GLN A 47 -17.16 -6.23 4.82
CA GLN A 47 -16.47 -7.31 4.10
C GLN A 47 -15.82 -6.82 2.79
N ARG A 48 -16.50 -5.98 2.02
CA ARG A 48 -15.94 -5.38 0.79
C ARG A 48 -14.73 -4.50 1.09
N LEU A 49 -14.79 -3.68 2.13
CA LEU A 49 -13.68 -2.81 2.54
C LEU A 49 -12.49 -3.62 3.05
N LYS A 50 -12.72 -4.68 3.83
CA LYS A 50 -11.66 -5.61 4.25
C LYS A 50 -10.95 -6.25 3.06
N LYS A 51 -11.70 -6.63 2.01
CA LYS A 51 -11.12 -7.17 0.78
C LYS A 51 -10.27 -6.13 0.03
N LYS A 52 -10.75 -4.87 -0.05
CA LYS A 52 -9.96 -3.76 -0.62
C LYS A 52 -8.68 -3.50 0.19
N LYS A 53 -8.80 -3.48 1.52
CA LYS A 53 -7.67 -3.30 2.44
C LYS A 53 -6.61 -4.40 2.27
N LEU A 54 -7.05 -5.65 2.09
CA LEU A 54 -6.14 -6.78 1.81
C LEU A 54 -5.39 -6.56 0.48
N ALA A 55 -6.10 -6.21 -0.59
CA ALA A 55 -5.47 -5.94 -1.89
C ALA A 55 -4.47 -4.79 -1.85
N LEU A 56 -4.74 -3.73 -1.07
CA LEU A 56 -3.79 -2.64 -0.84
C LEU A 56 -2.55 -3.11 -0.09
N LYS A 57 -2.72 -3.94 0.94
CA LYS A 57 -1.61 -4.54 1.67
C LYS A 57 -0.72 -5.38 0.76
N ASP A 58 -1.31 -6.22 -0.10
CA ASP A 58 -0.54 -7.02 -1.07
C ASP A 58 0.25 -6.13 -2.04
N ARG A 59 -0.35 -5.01 -2.47
CA ARG A 59 0.29 -4.06 -3.39
C ARG A 59 1.42 -3.27 -2.73
N ILE A 60 1.22 -2.88 -1.48
CA ILE A 60 2.25 -2.30 -0.60
C ILE A 60 3.41 -3.27 -0.48
N ALA A 61 3.15 -4.54 -0.15
CA ALA A 61 4.20 -5.55 0.00
C ALA A 61 5.00 -5.75 -1.30
N LEU A 62 4.35 -5.75 -2.46
CA LEU A 62 5.03 -5.86 -3.77
C LEU A 62 5.94 -4.66 -4.06
N ILE A 63 5.53 -3.45 -3.66
CA ILE A 63 6.31 -2.23 -3.84
C ILE A 63 7.46 -2.19 -2.83
N GLU A 64 7.21 -2.58 -1.57
CA GLU A 64 8.24 -2.72 -0.55
C GLU A 64 9.30 -3.74 -0.97
N ASP A 65 8.90 -4.93 -1.45
CA ASP A 65 9.81 -5.97 -1.94
C ASP A 65 10.73 -5.46 -3.07
N ARG A 66 10.20 -4.64 -3.97
CA ARG A 66 10.99 -3.98 -5.03
C ARG A 66 11.92 -2.89 -4.52
N LEU A 67 11.55 -2.19 -3.45
CA LEU A 67 12.33 -1.10 -2.86
C LEU A 67 13.36 -1.59 -1.84
N THR A 68 13.12 -2.73 -1.19
CA THR A 68 14.00 -3.34 -0.18
C THR A 68 14.45 -4.75 -0.60
N PRO A 69 15.08 -4.92 -1.78
CA PRO A 69 15.54 -6.25 -2.21
C PRO A 69 16.68 -6.84 -1.32
N ASP A 70 17.27 -6.07 -0.40
CA ASP A 70 18.53 -6.42 0.29
C ASP A 70 18.40 -6.70 1.81
N ILE A 71 17.20 -6.70 2.41
CA ILE A 71 17.03 -6.82 3.89
C ILE A 71 16.56 -8.23 4.32
N ILE A 72 16.29 -9.13 3.36
CA ILE A 72 15.93 -10.53 3.62
C ILE A 72 16.95 -11.45 2.92
N ALA A 73 18.22 -11.40 3.34
CA ALA A 73 19.27 -12.38 3.03
C ALA A 73 20.15 -12.60 4.27
#